data_AF-A0A7C1R3B7-F1
#
_entry.id   AF-A0A7C1R3B7-F1
#
_cell.length_a   1.000
_cell.length_b   1.000
_cell.length_c   1.000
_cell.angle_alpha   90.00
_cell.angle_beta   90.00
_cell.angle_gamma   90.00
#
_symmetry.space_group_name_H-M   'P 1'
#
loop_
_entity.id
_entity.type
_entity.pdbx_description
1 polymer ?
#
loop_
_entity_poly.entity_id
_entity_poly.type
_entity_poly.pdbx_seq_one_letter_code
_entity_poly.pdbx_strand_id
1 'polypeptide(L)'
;MLTFISVMKNSQEMNHLRWKSLFAVLLGLLMVGVIAGTVTALPQDTSSTLIEITPQIAEKVALTYVKWISKNIPQYGEWSDAQVSKIPQLYYSPDGSKVAYEFTVLKNDEVVGYIMISARKDLPPVLEFGKSKPPSMNIEKVKERYKVKRLLYLGALLYGADIGNGKAVHLRDMRL
;
A
#
# COMPACT_ATOMS: atom_id res chain seq x y z
N MET A 1 -12.38 17.29 -52.79
CA MET A 1 -13.19 18.18 -51.94
C MET A 1 -14.50 17.45 -51.65
N LEU A 2 -14.73 17.15 -50.36
CA LEU A 2 -15.97 16.64 -49.74
C LEU A 2 -16.41 15.19 -50.07
N THR A 3 -16.98 14.35 -49.21
CA THR A 3 -17.21 14.25 -47.74
C THR A 3 -17.86 12.86 -47.58
N PHE A 4 -17.31 11.92 -46.82
CA PHE A 4 -17.69 11.71 -45.40
C PHE A 4 -19.20 11.47 -45.14
N ILE A 5 -19.97 10.85 -46.03
CA ILE A 5 -21.37 10.48 -45.71
C ILE A 5 -21.73 9.13 -46.35
N SER A 6 -21.31 8.01 -45.76
CA SER A 6 -22.08 6.76 -45.97
C SER A 6 -21.80 5.62 -44.98
N VAL A 7 -20.82 5.74 -44.08
CA VAL A 7 -20.53 4.67 -43.09
C VAL A 7 -21.13 4.99 -41.70
N MET A 8 -21.74 6.16 -41.52
CA MET A 8 -22.33 6.59 -40.24
C MET A 8 -23.82 6.25 -40.06
N LYS A 9 -24.37 5.26 -40.78
CA LYS A 9 -25.78 4.88 -40.64
C LYS A 9 -26.03 3.60 -39.84
N ASN A 10 -25.00 2.94 -39.32
CA ASN A 10 -25.17 1.59 -38.73
C ASN A 10 -24.73 1.39 -37.27
N SER A 11 -24.48 2.45 -36.49
CA SER A 11 -24.08 2.31 -35.06
C SER A 11 -25.01 2.97 -34.03
N GLN A 12 -26.13 3.57 -34.46
CA GLN A 12 -27.02 4.33 -33.57
C GLN A 12 -28.19 3.51 -32.98
N GLU A 13 -28.38 2.26 -33.38
CA GLU A 13 -29.53 1.46 -32.92
C GLU A 13 -29.22 0.41 -31.83
N MET A 14 -27.97 0.30 -31.38
CA MET A 14 -27.56 -0.76 -30.44
C MET A 14 -27.25 -0.32 -29.01
N ASN A 15 -27.67 0.87 -28.58
CA ASN A 15 -27.10 1.49 -27.36
C ASN A 15 -28.07 1.88 -26.24
N HIS A 16 -29.37 1.64 -26.32
CA HIS A 16 -30.28 2.09 -25.26
C HIS A 16 -30.91 0.97 -24.42
N LEU A 17 -31.34 -0.15 -25.02
CA LEU A 17 -31.96 -1.25 -24.24
C LEU A 17 -30.95 -2.15 -23.52
N ARG A 18 -29.83 -2.51 -24.16
CA ARG A 18 -28.83 -3.42 -23.55
C ARG A 18 -28.10 -2.78 -22.37
N TRP A 19 -27.87 -1.47 -22.43
CA TRP A 19 -27.21 -0.71 -21.35
C TRP A 19 -28.12 -0.52 -20.13
N LYS A 20 -29.41 -0.26 -20.36
CA LYS A 20 -30.42 -0.14 -19.29
C LYS A 20 -30.66 -1.45 -18.56
N SER A 21 -30.67 -2.59 -19.28
CA SER A 21 -30.77 -3.91 -18.64
C SER A 21 -29.52 -4.26 -17.82
N LEU A 22 -28.32 -3.91 -18.27
CA LEU A 22 -27.09 -4.14 -17.49
C LEU A 22 -27.04 -3.29 -16.22
N PHE A 23 -27.50 -2.03 -16.28
CA PHE A 23 -27.65 -1.19 -15.10
C PHE A 23 -28.73 -1.68 -14.14
N ALA A 24 -29.86 -2.19 -14.66
CA ALA A 24 -30.93 -2.73 -13.84
C ALA A 24 -30.52 -4.01 -13.08
N VAL A 25 -29.71 -4.88 -13.70
CA VAL A 25 -29.14 -6.07 -13.04
C VAL A 25 -28.12 -5.67 -11.97
N LEU A 26 -27.29 -4.65 -12.22
CA LEU A 26 -26.34 -4.13 -11.24
C LEU A 26 -27.05 -3.46 -10.04
N LEU A 27 -28.13 -2.72 -10.27
CA LEU A 27 -28.95 -2.13 -9.20
C LEU A 27 -29.71 -3.20 -8.39
N GLY A 28 -30.22 -4.24 -9.06
CA GLY A 28 -30.94 -5.35 -8.42
C GLY A 28 -30.06 -6.21 -7.51
N LEU A 29 -28.80 -6.43 -7.88
CA LEU A 29 -27.81 -7.14 -7.06
C LEU A 29 -27.37 -6.35 -5.82
N LEU A 30 -27.52 -5.01 -5.81
CA LEU A 30 -27.15 -4.17 -4.68
C LEU A 30 -28.20 -4.16 -3.55
N MET A 31 -29.42 -4.65 -3.82
CA MET A 31 -30.54 -4.62 -2.88
C MET A 31 -30.74 -5.91 -2.07
N VAL A 32 -29.91 -6.93 -2.26
CA VAL A 32 -29.95 -8.16 -1.45
C VAL A 32 -28.80 -8.14 -0.45
N GLY A 33 -29.03 -7.53 0.72
CA GLY A 33 -28.04 -7.56 1.79
C GLY A 33 -28.19 -6.61 2.96
N VAL A 34 -29.42 -6.26 3.38
CA VAL A 34 -29.62 -5.67 4.72
C VAL A 34 -30.45 -6.64 5.55
N ILE A 35 -29.79 -7.60 6.18
CA ILE A 35 -30.37 -8.29 7.33
C ILE A 35 -30.05 -7.39 8.51
N ALA A 36 -31.03 -6.59 8.95
CA ALA A 36 -30.94 -5.82 10.18
C ALA A 36 -30.99 -6.78 11.38
N GLY A 37 -29.87 -7.43 11.68
CA GLY A 37 -29.64 -8.04 12.98
C GLY A 37 -29.10 -6.98 13.92
N THR A 38 -29.91 -6.52 14.87
CA THR A 38 -29.40 -5.74 16.01
C THR A 38 -28.60 -6.70 16.89
N VAL A 39 -27.30 -6.85 16.60
CA VAL A 39 -26.35 -7.42 17.55
C VAL A 39 -26.11 -6.35 18.60
N THR A 40 -26.75 -6.48 19.77
CA THR A 40 -26.32 -5.76 20.95
C THR A 40 -24.92 -6.26 21.30
N ALA A 41 -23.88 -5.52 20.89
CA ALA A 41 -22.54 -5.76 21.40
C ALA A 41 -22.56 -5.46 22.91
N LEU A 42 -22.43 -6.50 23.73
CA LEU A 42 -22.08 -6.34 25.13
C LEU A 42 -20.78 -5.51 25.19
N PRO A 43 -20.65 -4.55 26.12
CA PRO A 43 -19.40 -3.83 26.30
C PRO A 43 -18.35 -4.84 26.74
N GLN A 44 -17.55 -5.31 25.78
CA GLN A 44 -16.37 -6.08 26.08
C GLN A 44 -15.39 -5.09 26.68
N ASP A 45 -15.17 -5.25 27.99
CA ASP A 45 -14.12 -4.59 28.77
C ASP A 45 -12.79 -4.76 28.02
N THR A 46 -12.47 -3.79 27.17
CA THR A 46 -11.25 -3.81 26.36
C THR A 46 -10.18 -3.10 27.16
N SER A 47 -9.86 -3.69 28.31
CA SER A 47 -8.55 -3.50 28.95
C SER A 47 -7.59 -4.60 28.45
N SER A 48 -7.73 -4.99 27.18
CA SER A 48 -6.63 -5.60 26.45
C SER A 48 -5.69 -4.45 26.16
N THR A 49 -4.60 -4.35 26.91
CA THR A 49 -3.47 -3.48 26.60
C THR A 49 -3.24 -3.56 25.10
N LEU A 50 -3.59 -2.51 24.35
CA LEU A 50 -3.39 -2.48 22.90
C LEU A 50 -1.88 -2.51 22.70
N ILE A 51 -1.29 -3.70 22.60
CA ILE A 51 0.15 -3.85 22.40
C ILE A 51 0.42 -3.25 21.02
N GLU A 52 0.89 -2.02 21.02
CA GLU A 52 1.33 -1.30 19.84
C GLU A 52 2.41 -2.11 19.14
N ILE A 53 2.37 -2.18 17.81
CA ILE A 53 3.48 -2.78 17.06
C ILE A 53 4.66 -1.81 17.15
N THR A 54 5.61 -2.14 18.01
CA THR A 54 6.83 -1.36 18.18
C THR A 54 7.82 -1.66 17.05
N PRO A 55 8.82 -0.79 16.79
CA PRO A 55 9.88 -1.06 15.82
C PRO A 55 10.60 -2.39 16.07
N GLN A 56 10.81 -2.78 17.32
CA GLN A 56 11.50 -4.03 17.69
C GLN A 56 10.65 -5.26 17.39
N ILE A 57 9.33 -5.17 17.58
CA ILE A 57 8.41 -6.23 17.16
C ILE A 57 8.42 -6.34 15.63
N ALA A 58 8.35 -5.20 14.94
CA ALA A 58 8.36 -5.15 13.48
C ALA A 58 9.68 -5.71 12.89
N GLU A 59 10.82 -5.45 13.52
CA GLU A 59 12.13 -5.99 13.11
C GLU A 59 12.14 -7.53 13.17
N LYS A 60 11.63 -8.11 14.26
CA LYS A 60 11.52 -9.58 14.40
C LYS A 60 10.64 -10.18 13.30
N VAL A 61 9.50 -9.55 13.04
CA VAL A 61 8.60 -9.96 11.95
C VAL A 61 9.30 -9.84 10.60
N ALA A 62 10.01 -8.75 10.33
CA ALA A 62 10.79 -8.56 9.11
C ALA A 62 11.80 -9.67 8.90
N LEU A 63 12.62 -10.00 9.91
CA LEU A 63 13.59 -11.09 9.84
C LEU A 63 12.94 -12.46 9.58
N THR A 64 11.82 -12.74 10.24
CA THR A 64 11.06 -13.98 9.99
C THR A 64 10.60 -14.06 8.53
N TYR A 65 10.04 -12.99 8.00
CA TYR A 65 9.55 -12.99 6.62
C TYR A 65 10.67 -12.92 5.59
N VAL A 66 11.79 -12.23 5.82
CA VAL A 66 12.97 -12.28 4.93
C VAL A 66 13.46 -13.72 4.77
N LYS A 67 13.58 -14.46 5.88
CA LYS A 67 13.96 -15.90 5.85
C LYS A 67 12.92 -16.76 5.13
N TRP A 68 11.64 -16.48 5.34
CA TRP A 68 10.58 -17.22 4.66
C TRP A 68 10.56 -16.92 3.15
N ILE A 69 10.67 -15.64 2.76
CA ILE A 69 10.68 -15.17 1.37
C ILE A 69 11.87 -15.79 0.63
N SER A 70 13.08 -15.76 1.19
CA SER A 70 14.27 -16.31 0.54
C SER A 70 14.17 -17.81 0.29
N LYS A 71 13.51 -18.53 1.21
CA LYS A 71 13.32 -19.98 1.10
C LYS A 71 12.22 -20.38 0.12
N ASN A 72 11.14 -19.61 0.06
CA ASN A 72 9.91 -20.04 -0.64
C ASN A 72 9.66 -19.32 -1.96
N ILE A 73 10.35 -18.20 -2.22
CA ILE A 73 10.18 -17.43 -3.45
C ILE A 73 11.52 -17.41 -4.20
N PRO A 74 11.69 -18.24 -5.25
CA PRO A 74 12.99 -18.43 -5.91
C PRO A 74 13.67 -17.14 -6.36
N GLN A 75 12.91 -16.16 -6.86
CA GLN A 75 13.51 -14.90 -7.26
C GLN A 75 14.21 -14.16 -6.09
N TYR A 76 13.87 -14.41 -4.83
CA TYR A 76 14.48 -13.78 -3.66
C TYR A 76 15.53 -14.68 -2.95
N GLY A 77 16.05 -15.72 -3.61
CA GLY A 77 17.04 -16.62 -3.00
C GLY A 77 18.28 -15.90 -2.44
N GLU A 78 18.67 -14.77 -3.03
CA GLU A 78 19.79 -13.93 -2.56
C GLU A 78 19.57 -13.32 -1.16
N TRP A 79 18.31 -13.27 -0.69
CA TRP A 79 17.97 -12.82 0.67
C TRP A 79 18.28 -13.88 1.74
N SER A 80 18.79 -15.06 1.36
CA SER A 80 19.27 -16.03 2.35
C SER A 80 20.31 -15.38 3.25
N ASP A 81 20.16 -15.52 4.56
CA ASP A 81 21.03 -14.92 5.58
C ASP A 81 21.19 -13.40 5.45
N ALA A 82 20.27 -12.73 4.76
CA ALA A 82 20.18 -11.28 4.76
C ALA A 82 19.71 -10.78 6.13
N GLN A 83 20.18 -9.60 6.49
CA GLN A 83 19.75 -8.87 7.68
C GLN A 83 18.77 -7.76 7.28
N VAL A 84 18.16 -7.14 8.27
CA VAL A 84 17.37 -5.92 8.09
C VAL A 84 17.98 -4.76 8.87
N SER A 85 17.79 -3.54 8.37
CA SER A 85 18.20 -2.32 9.08
C SER A 85 17.64 -2.27 10.51
N LYS A 86 18.46 -1.92 11.50
CA LYS A 86 18.03 -1.84 12.91
C LYS A 86 17.06 -0.70 13.20
N ILE A 87 17.13 0.37 12.42
CA ILE A 87 16.25 1.53 12.54
C ILE A 87 15.36 1.57 11.29
N PRO A 88 14.05 1.26 11.41
CA PRO A 88 13.14 1.35 10.27
C PRO A 88 12.71 2.78 9.99
N GLN A 89 12.21 3.02 8.78
CA GLN A 89 11.49 4.25 8.44
C GLN A 89 9.99 4.07 8.71
N LEU A 90 9.39 5.03 9.41
CA LEU A 90 7.98 4.97 9.77
C LEU A 90 7.12 5.72 8.74
N TYR A 91 6.12 5.01 8.21
CA TYR A 91 5.15 5.53 7.27
C TYR A 91 3.77 5.68 7.91
N TYR A 92 3.03 6.66 7.42
CA TYR A 92 1.73 7.06 7.93
C TYR A 92 0.67 7.02 6.82
N SER A 93 -0.59 6.89 7.21
CA SER A 93 -1.72 7.22 6.34
C SER A 93 -1.88 8.75 6.25
N PRO A 94 -2.70 9.28 5.32
CA PRO A 94 -3.01 10.71 5.26
C PRO A 94 -3.62 11.27 6.55
N ASP A 95 -4.39 10.47 7.29
CA ASP A 95 -4.98 10.85 8.60
C ASP A 95 -3.93 10.96 9.72
N GLY A 96 -2.72 10.42 9.51
CA GLY A 96 -1.62 10.48 10.45
C GLY A 96 -1.50 9.31 11.41
N SER A 97 -2.31 8.27 11.26
CA SER A 97 -2.07 6.99 11.91
C SER A 97 -0.84 6.30 11.31
N LYS A 98 -0.09 5.58 12.15
CA LYS A 98 1.04 4.75 11.72
C LYS A 98 0.52 3.61 10.86
N VAL A 99 1.19 3.32 9.74
CA VAL A 99 0.78 2.27 8.81
C VAL A 99 1.86 1.22 8.64
N ALA A 100 3.11 1.62 8.45
CA ALA A 100 4.18 0.67 8.13
C ALA A 100 5.53 1.07 8.71
N TYR A 101 6.33 0.07 9.05
CA TYR A 101 7.77 0.17 9.24
C TYR A 101 8.45 -0.39 7.99
N GLU A 102 9.20 0.45 7.28
CA GLU A 102 10.05 0.03 6.17
C GLU A 102 11.43 -0.35 6.70
N PHE A 103 11.84 -1.57 6.38
CA PHE A 103 13.16 -2.10 6.66
C PHE A 103 13.93 -2.25 5.36
N THR A 104 15.20 -1.82 5.36
CA THR A 104 16.13 -2.15 4.27
C THR A 104 16.63 -3.56 4.46
N VAL A 105 16.61 -4.39 3.41
CA VAL A 105 17.18 -5.74 3.43
C VAL A 105 18.62 -5.67 2.94
N LEU A 106 19.53 -6.21 3.74
CA LEU A 106 20.97 -6.08 3.59
C LEU A 106 21.64 -7.45 3.48
N LYS A 107 22.50 -7.64 2.48
CA LYS A 107 23.36 -8.82 2.33
C LYS A 107 24.79 -8.33 2.17
N ASN A 108 25.69 -8.74 3.07
CA ASN A 108 27.08 -8.28 3.08
C ASN A 108 27.19 -6.74 3.00
N ASP A 109 26.36 -6.05 3.77
CA ASP A 109 26.24 -4.59 3.80
C ASP A 109 25.72 -3.92 2.51
N GLU A 110 25.34 -4.70 1.49
CA GLU A 110 24.70 -4.21 0.27
C GLU A 110 23.18 -4.25 0.36
N VAL A 111 22.53 -3.25 -0.23
CA VAL A 111 21.06 -3.18 -0.32
C VAL A 111 20.57 -4.16 -1.38
N VAL A 112 19.90 -5.22 -0.94
CA VAL A 112 19.28 -6.23 -1.82
C VAL A 112 17.76 -6.10 -1.88
N GLY A 113 17.18 -5.13 -1.17
CA GLY A 113 15.77 -4.79 -1.27
C GLY A 113 15.22 -4.08 -0.04
N TYR A 114 13.90 -4.16 0.11
CA TYR A 114 13.16 -3.64 1.26
C TYR A 114 11.96 -4.54 1.59
N ILE A 115 11.50 -4.43 2.84
CA ILE A 115 10.26 -5.05 3.32
C ILE A 115 9.49 -4.05 4.17
N MET A 116 8.18 -3.95 3.96
CA MET A 116 7.26 -3.11 4.71
C MET A 116 6.42 -3.97 5.66
N ILE A 117 6.65 -3.78 6.95
CA ILE A 117 5.93 -4.46 8.02
C ILE A 117 4.82 -3.56 8.54
N SER A 118 3.62 -4.10 8.68
CA SER A 118 2.50 -3.33 9.22
C SER A 118 2.77 -2.84 10.65
N ALA A 119 2.47 -1.56 10.89
CA ALA A 119 2.43 -0.99 12.23
C ALA A 119 1.08 -1.22 12.94
N ARG A 120 0.14 -1.91 12.28
CA ARG A 120 -1.23 -2.13 12.74
C ARG A 120 -1.62 -3.60 12.68
N LYS A 121 -2.45 -4.04 13.64
CA LYS A 121 -2.89 -5.44 13.75
C LYS A 121 -4.07 -5.80 12.83
N ASP A 122 -4.78 -4.80 12.34
CA ASP A 122 -5.91 -4.97 11.42
C ASP A 122 -5.47 -5.09 9.95
N LEU A 123 -4.15 -4.98 9.69
CA LEU A 123 -3.55 -5.19 8.38
C LEU A 123 -2.67 -6.45 8.37
N PRO A 124 -2.41 -7.05 7.19
CA PRO A 124 -1.44 -8.14 7.06
C PRO A 124 -0.06 -7.75 7.63
N PRO A 125 0.69 -8.69 8.24
CA PRO A 125 1.96 -8.39 8.87
C PRO A 125 3.01 -7.86 7.87
N VAL A 126 3.00 -8.37 6.64
CA VAL A 126 3.80 -7.85 5.52
C VAL A 126 2.87 -7.15 4.55
N LEU A 127 3.11 -5.87 4.31
CA LEU A 127 2.32 -5.07 3.37
C LEU A 127 2.92 -5.13 1.97
N GLU A 128 4.24 -5.08 1.89
CA GLU A 128 4.96 -5.06 0.62
C GLU A 128 6.42 -5.50 0.80
N PHE A 129 7.05 -5.98 -0.26
CA PHE A 129 8.49 -6.20 -0.34
C PHE A 129 8.94 -6.14 -1.79
N GLY A 130 10.20 -5.82 -2.02
CA GLY A 130 10.75 -5.71 -3.35
C GLY A 130 12.28 -5.66 -3.36
N LYS A 131 12.87 -5.96 -4.53
CA LYS A 131 14.32 -5.93 -4.75
C LYS A 131 14.90 -4.55 -5.02
N SER A 132 14.06 -3.54 -5.25
CA SER A 132 14.55 -2.18 -5.50
C SER A 132 15.11 -1.57 -4.22
N LYS A 133 15.81 -0.44 -4.36
CA LYS A 133 16.14 0.40 -3.20
C LYS A 133 14.83 0.80 -2.47
N PRO A 134 14.84 0.86 -1.13
CA PRO A 134 13.68 1.32 -0.36
C PRO A 134 13.23 2.73 -0.81
N PRO A 135 11.91 2.99 -0.95
CA PRO A 135 11.39 4.29 -1.32
C PRO A 135 11.90 5.45 -0.43
N SER A 136 12.13 5.17 0.86
CA SER A 136 12.65 6.18 1.79
C SER A 136 14.04 6.69 1.42
N MET A 137 14.85 5.95 0.65
CA MET A 137 16.17 6.41 0.23
C MET A 137 16.12 7.65 -0.68
N ASN A 138 14.96 7.95 -1.27
CA ASN A 138 14.77 9.17 -2.04
C ASN A 138 14.44 10.39 -1.16
N ILE A 139 14.24 10.24 0.15
CA ILE A 139 13.75 11.32 1.00
C ILE A 139 14.69 12.53 1.09
N GLU A 140 16.01 12.30 1.05
CA GLU A 140 16.99 13.39 1.19
C GLU A 140 16.87 14.39 0.04
N LYS A 141 16.65 13.93 -1.20
CA LYS A 141 16.42 14.83 -2.34
C LYS A 141 15.11 15.64 -2.20
N VAL A 142 14.11 15.11 -1.49
CA VAL A 142 12.89 15.88 -1.19
C VAL A 142 13.20 16.96 -0.15
N LYS A 143 13.97 16.61 0.89
CA LYS A 143 14.36 17.53 1.97
C LYS A 143 15.20 18.71 1.49
N GLU A 144 15.94 18.56 0.39
CA GLU A 144 16.66 19.67 -0.28
C GLU A 144 15.72 20.80 -0.74
N ARG A 145 14.45 20.49 -1.03
CA ARG A 145 13.48 21.43 -1.62
C ARG A 145 12.30 21.73 -0.71
N TYR A 146 11.97 20.83 0.20
CA TYR A 146 10.76 20.90 0.99
C TYR A 146 10.99 20.50 2.45
N LYS A 147 10.27 21.16 3.35
CA LYS A 147 10.17 20.71 4.75
C LYS A 147 9.23 19.50 4.83
N VAL A 148 9.81 18.31 4.93
CA VAL A 148 9.07 17.05 5.09
C VAL A 148 8.54 16.92 6.52
N LYS A 149 7.25 16.61 6.66
CA LYS A 149 6.61 16.31 7.94
C LYS A 149 6.66 14.83 8.30
N ARG A 150 6.39 13.96 7.33
CA ARG A 150 6.31 12.50 7.49
C ARG A 150 6.30 11.78 6.14
N LEU A 151 6.62 10.49 6.17
CA LEU A 151 6.46 9.60 5.03
C LEU A 151 5.03 9.06 4.98
N LEU A 152 4.48 8.92 3.78
CA LEU A 152 3.11 8.46 3.52
C LEU A 152 3.13 7.13 2.78
N TYR A 153 2.38 6.16 3.32
CA TYR A 153 2.05 4.92 2.63
C TYR A 153 0.66 5.06 2.02
N LEU A 154 0.56 5.14 0.71
CA LEU A 154 -0.70 5.32 -0.01
C LEU A 154 -1.20 4.01 -0.67
N GLY A 155 -0.49 2.90 -0.44
CA GLY A 155 -0.79 1.58 -1.00
C GLY A 155 -0.31 1.41 -2.44
N ALA A 156 -0.32 0.17 -2.93
CA ALA A 156 -0.01 -0.17 -4.33
C ALA A 156 1.29 0.48 -4.87
N LEU A 157 2.40 0.37 -4.14
CA LEU A 157 3.70 0.95 -4.49
C LEU A 157 3.72 2.49 -4.56
N LEU A 158 2.73 3.17 -3.97
CA LEU A 158 2.61 4.63 -3.94
C LEU A 158 3.08 5.20 -2.60
N TYR A 159 4.14 6.01 -2.65
CA TYR A 159 4.87 6.51 -1.48
C TYR A 159 5.04 8.01 -1.51
N GLY A 160 4.63 8.72 -0.47
CA GLY A 160 4.71 10.18 -0.44
C GLY A 160 5.63 10.71 0.66
N ALA A 161 6.14 11.91 0.48
CA ALA A 161 6.57 12.79 1.56
C ALA A 161 5.51 13.87 1.76
N ASP A 162 4.87 13.91 2.93
CA ASP A 162 3.97 14.98 3.33
C ASP A 162 4.77 16.28 3.52
N ILE A 163 4.48 17.30 2.71
CA ILE A 163 5.13 18.62 2.76
C ILE A 163 4.21 19.70 3.36
N GLY A 164 3.08 19.29 3.95
CA GLY A 164 2.07 20.15 4.56
C GLY A 164 1.01 20.66 3.59
N ASN A 165 -0.02 21.30 4.16
CA ASN A 165 -1.14 21.94 3.44
C ASN A 165 -1.83 21.01 2.44
N GLY A 166 -1.98 19.72 2.80
CA GLY A 166 -2.61 18.71 1.93
C GLY A 166 -1.78 18.31 0.71
N LYS A 167 -0.50 18.69 0.64
CA LYS A 167 0.41 18.37 -0.47
C LYS A 167 1.41 17.28 -0.08
N ALA A 168 1.73 16.43 -1.04
CA ALA A 168 2.77 15.43 -0.91
C ALA A 168 3.63 15.34 -2.18
N VAL A 169 4.89 14.97 -2.01
CA VAL A 169 5.83 14.69 -3.12
C VAL A 169 5.98 13.17 -3.24
N HIS A 170 5.78 12.63 -4.44
CA HIS A 170 5.94 11.21 -4.70
C HIS A 170 7.41 10.78 -4.62
N LEU A 171 7.71 9.72 -3.89
CA LEU A 171 9.08 9.24 -3.67
C LEU A 171 9.61 8.38 -4.81
N ARG A 172 8.76 7.81 -5.67
CA ARG A 172 9.18 6.96 -6.79
C ARG A 172 9.66 7.75 -8.01
N ASP A 173 9.12 8.96 -8.21
CA ASP A 173 9.30 9.75 -9.44
C ASP A 173 10.55 10.65 -9.43
N MET A 174 11.42 10.56 -8.43
CA MET A 174 12.70 11.27 -8.46
C MET A 174 13.74 10.52 -9.30
N ARG A 175 13.40 10.35 -10.58
CA ARG A 175 14.32 9.93 -11.64
C ARG A 175 15.45 10.96 -11.74
N LEU A 176 16.69 10.43 -11.72
CA LEU A 176 17.87 11.10 -12.25
C LEU A 176 17.72 11.22 -13.77
#